data_AF-A0A848XTM5-F1
#
_entry.id   AF-A0A848XTM5-F1
#
_cell.length_a   1.000
_cell.length_b   1.000
_cell.length_c   1.000
_cell.angle_alpha   90.00
_cell.angle_beta   90.00
_cell.angle_gamma   90.00
#
_symmetry.space_group_name_H-M   'P 1'
#
loop_
_entity.id
_entity.type
_entity.pdbx_description
1 polymer ?
#
loop_
_entity_poly.entity_id
_entity_poly.type
_entity_poly.pdbx_seq_one_letter_code
_entity_poly.pdbx_strand_id
1 'polypeptide(L)'
;FWAPIPREFDQYRLNYAGTLEGLAPPAQRLVQVTPYALQKAVRDYQAGDPDFAYPTEVGGDAKFQITQGLTLDLTVNTDFAQVEVDEVQSNLTRFSLFFPEKRPFFLENAGFFQVGGGGAELFFSRRIGISSEGPVPILGGGRVSGRAAGLNVGLLHIATDDLTVAGSTVVPQNQYTVARVAKELPNRSRIGGAFMRRGSDGTNDWNRTYAVDGQLGLGEALTFTSFLARTETPGLTGRDHAFDVQSGWTSRRFRGTVTYRQVGEDFNPELGFLPRDGYHYSQLFGMLYFRPDWWELREIRPHISYFTYRDIETGFVETSRVHIDSHFEFEDGMELHPAVNWVKEGLEEPFQITDDITVPMGTYAGWELGWVFFTDESATFSFNGGLNAGSFLSGDRVNPYGTVTARYGSTASVSLRMDYNDVNLAEGEFDATVLGLRLAYFVTPRISVQSLTQYSNLSDVWSTNVRLAWLDQAGSGLFVVFNQANGFDTMDIGSPLNRAFTVKYSKLFNLARW
;
A
#
# COMPACT_ATOMS: atom_id res chain seq x y z
N PHE A 1 -28.43 2.73 10.04
CA PHE A 1 -28.16 1.78 11.13
C PHE A 1 -29.41 1.64 11.99
N TRP A 2 -29.70 0.44 12.50
CA TRP A 2 -30.87 0.19 13.37
C TRP A 2 -30.50 0.18 14.86
N ALA A 3 -29.21 0.08 15.18
CA ALA A 3 -28.64 0.33 16.52
C ALA A 3 -27.83 1.65 16.49
N PRO A 4 -27.93 2.50 17.53
CA PRO A 4 -27.17 3.75 17.61
C PRO A 4 -25.69 3.46 17.88
N ILE A 5 -24.79 4.15 17.15
CA ILE A 5 -23.34 4.13 17.39
C ILE A 5 -22.95 5.50 18.00
N PRO A 6 -22.26 5.53 19.15
CA PRO A 6 -21.77 6.79 19.73
C PRO A 6 -20.86 7.55 18.75
N ARG A 7 -20.94 8.90 18.74
CA ARG A 7 -20.25 9.76 17.76
C ARG A 7 -18.73 9.68 17.83
N GLU A 8 -18.19 9.22 18.95
CA GLU A 8 -16.76 8.96 19.16
C GLU A 8 -16.22 7.72 18.45
N PHE A 9 -17.09 6.90 17.84
CA PHE A 9 -16.72 5.66 17.19
C PHE A 9 -17.24 5.61 15.76
N ASP A 10 -16.49 4.92 14.89
CA ASP A 10 -16.91 4.69 13.52
C ASP A 10 -17.92 3.55 13.39
N GLN A 11 -18.43 3.38 12.17
CA GLN A 11 -19.37 2.33 11.82
C GLN A 11 -18.80 0.90 11.93
N TYR A 12 -17.48 0.76 12.08
CA TYR A 12 -16.80 -0.53 12.21
C TYR A 12 -16.74 -1.01 13.66
N ARG A 13 -17.29 -0.25 14.61
CA ARG A 13 -17.38 -0.66 16.01
C ARG A 13 -18.50 -1.68 16.25
N LEU A 14 -18.25 -2.91 15.81
CA LEU A 14 -19.20 -4.03 15.77
C LEU A 14 -19.76 -4.44 17.14
N ASN A 15 -19.12 -4.08 18.26
CA ASN A 15 -19.67 -4.38 19.59
C ASN A 15 -20.92 -3.55 19.95
N TYR A 16 -21.24 -2.50 19.18
CA TYR A 16 -22.52 -1.78 19.26
C TYR A 16 -23.50 -2.18 18.14
N ALA A 17 -23.16 -3.15 17.29
CA ALA A 17 -24.08 -3.65 16.28
C ALA A 17 -25.26 -4.36 16.94
N GLY A 18 -26.47 -4.19 16.39
CA GLY A 18 -27.65 -4.91 16.85
C GLY A 18 -27.49 -6.42 16.58
N THR A 19 -27.94 -7.26 17.53
CA THR A 19 -27.93 -8.72 17.37
C THR A 19 -29.24 -9.17 16.74
N LEU A 20 -29.16 -9.91 15.64
CA LEU A 20 -30.30 -10.52 14.99
C LEU A 20 -30.33 -12.02 15.31
N GLU A 21 -31.33 -12.44 16.09
CA GLU A 21 -31.50 -13.83 16.52
C GLU A 21 -32.63 -14.52 15.73
N GLY A 22 -32.68 -15.85 15.78
CA GLY A 22 -33.74 -16.64 15.15
C GLY A 22 -33.58 -16.88 13.64
N LEU A 23 -32.45 -16.50 13.05
CA LEU A 23 -32.11 -16.87 11.67
C LEU A 23 -31.46 -18.25 11.61
N ALA A 24 -31.97 -19.10 10.71
CA ALA A 24 -31.35 -20.37 10.33
C ALA A 24 -30.87 -20.26 8.86
N PRO A 25 -29.70 -19.66 8.60
CA PRO A 25 -29.19 -19.59 7.24
C PRO A 25 -28.91 -21.01 6.71
N PRO A 26 -29.18 -21.28 5.43
CA PRO A 26 -28.89 -22.58 4.85
C PRO A 26 -27.39 -22.86 4.90
N ALA A 27 -27.01 -24.11 5.17
CA ALA A 27 -25.62 -24.54 5.13
C ALA A 27 -25.13 -24.57 3.67
N GLN A 28 -24.71 -23.43 3.15
CA GLN A 28 -24.07 -23.35 1.84
C GLN A 28 -22.59 -23.69 1.99
N ARG A 29 -22.10 -24.57 1.12
CA ARG A 29 -20.66 -24.80 0.93
C ARG A 29 -20.29 -24.13 -0.38
N LEU A 30 -19.38 -23.17 -0.34
CA LEU A 30 -18.91 -22.52 -1.56
C LEU A 30 -17.85 -23.39 -2.25
N VAL A 31 -18.10 -23.74 -3.51
CA VAL A 31 -17.10 -24.33 -4.41
C VAL A 31 -17.11 -23.57 -5.71
N GLN A 32 -16.03 -22.82 -5.97
CA GLN A 32 -15.87 -21.98 -7.13
C GLN A 32 -14.59 -22.32 -7.86
N VAL A 33 -14.63 -22.32 -9.20
CA VAL A 33 -13.46 -22.46 -10.05
C VAL A 33 -13.54 -21.40 -11.15
N THR A 34 -12.41 -20.73 -11.39
CA THR A 34 -12.28 -19.62 -12.34
C THR A 34 -11.10 -19.87 -13.26
N PRO A 35 -11.21 -20.75 -14.28
CA PRO A 35 -10.18 -20.85 -15.29
C PRO A 35 -10.09 -19.55 -16.10
N TYR A 36 -8.90 -19.30 -16.62
CA TYR A 36 -8.66 -18.22 -17.56
C TYR A 36 -7.69 -18.64 -18.65
N ALA A 37 -7.78 -17.94 -19.78
CA ALA A 37 -6.79 -17.95 -20.84
C ALA A 37 -6.50 -16.50 -21.24
N LEU A 38 -5.25 -16.22 -21.60
CA LEU A 38 -4.86 -14.92 -22.12
C LEU A 38 -3.83 -15.04 -23.24
N GLN A 39 -3.83 -14.01 -24.07
CA GLN A 39 -2.85 -13.79 -25.12
C GLN A 39 -2.28 -12.40 -24.94
N LYS A 40 -0.95 -12.29 -24.95
CA LYS A 40 -0.26 -10.99 -24.95
C LYS A 40 0.43 -10.78 -26.30
N ALA A 41 0.64 -9.52 -26.64
CA ALA A 41 1.60 -9.05 -27.64
C ALA A 41 2.47 -8.02 -26.93
N VAL A 42 3.71 -8.39 -26.62
CA VAL A 42 4.63 -7.59 -25.82
C VAL A 42 5.89 -7.27 -26.62
N ARG A 43 6.44 -6.08 -26.40
CA ARG A 43 7.72 -5.69 -26.96
C ARG A 43 8.45 -4.79 -25.97
N ASP A 44 9.69 -5.15 -25.68
CA ASP A 44 10.61 -4.36 -24.89
C ASP A 44 11.64 -3.73 -25.82
N TYR A 45 11.57 -2.41 -25.99
CA TYR A 45 12.49 -1.69 -26.85
C TYR A 45 13.84 -1.45 -26.18
N GLN A 46 13.89 -1.47 -24.83
CA GLN A 46 15.12 -1.29 -24.06
C GLN A 46 15.98 -2.56 -24.08
N ALA A 47 15.36 -3.73 -24.16
CA ALA A 47 16.05 -5.01 -24.40
C ALA A 47 16.60 -5.15 -25.83
N GLY A 48 16.29 -4.21 -26.73
CA GLY A 48 16.69 -4.26 -28.13
C GLY A 48 15.86 -5.23 -28.97
N ASP A 49 14.65 -5.60 -28.52
CA ASP A 49 13.85 -6.61 -29.22
C ASP A 49 13.37 -6.09 -30.60
N PRO A 50 13.67 -6.83 -31.69
CA PRO A 50 13.27 -6.43 -33.03
C PRO A 50 11.77 -6.62 -33.28
N ASP A 51 11.15 -7.62 -32.63
CA ASP A 51 9.80 -8.11 -32.92
C ASP A 51 8.92 -8.18 -31.66
N PHE A 52 7.61 -8.30 -31.86
CA PHE A 52 6.68 -8.61 -30.76
C PHE A 52 6.78 -10.08 -30.36
N ALA A 53 6.84 -10.34 -29.05
CA ALA A 53 6.61 -11.66 -28.49
C ALA A 53 5.11 -11.86 -28.23
N TYR A 54 4.62 -13.08 -28.43
CA TYR A 54 3.21 -13.43 -28.32
C TYR A 54 2.94 -14.53 -27.28
N PRO A 55 3.26 -14.31 -25.99
CA PRO A 55 3.06 -15.34 -24.98
C PRO A 55 1.57 -15.65 -24.79
N THR A 56 1.27 -16.94 -24.69
CA THR A 56 -0.05 -17.47 -24.36
C THR A 56 0.02 -18.08 -22.97
N GLU A 57 -0.89 -17.70 -22.09
CA GLU A 57 -0.95 -18.21 -20.73
C GLU A 57 -2.34 -18.78 -20.44
N VAL A 58 -2.36 -19.90 -19.74
CA VAL A 58 -3.57 -20.51 -19.19
C VAL A 58 -3.35 -20.75 -17.71
N GLY A 59 -4.39 -20.51 -16.92
CA GLY A 59 -4.32 -20.68 -15.48
C GLY A 59 -5.70 -20.74 -14.87
N GLY A 60 -5.77 -20.66 -13.56
CA GLY A 60 -7.05 -20.62 -12.88
C GLY A 60 -6.95 -20.53 -11.38
N ASP A 61 -8.02 -20.01 -10.81
CA ASP A 61 -8.22 -19.93 -9.37
C ASP A 61 -9.33 -20.88 -8.94
N ALA A 62 -9.24 -21.40 -7.73
CA ALA A 62 -10.30 -22.20 -7.14
C ALA A 62 -10.49 -21.83 -5.67
N LYS A 63 -11.73 -21.87 -5.22
CA LYS A 63 -12.12 -21.49 -3.86
C LYS A 63 -13.08 -22.51 -3.27
N PHE A 64 -12.71 -23.02 -2.11
CA PHE A 64 -13.41 -24.10 -1.42
C PHE A 64 -13.63 -23.71 0.04
N GLN A 65 -14.88 -23.67 0.48
CA GLN A 65 -15.21 -23.52 1.88
C GLN A 65 -15.09 -24.87 2.59
N ILE A 66 -13.98 -25.10 3.29
CA ILE A 66 -13.70 -26.35 4.04
C ILE A 66 -14.73 -26.52 5.17
N THR A 67 -14.94 -25.45 5.94
CA THR A 67 -15.98 -25.35 6.98
C THR A 67 -16.62 -23.97 6.90
N GLN A 68 -17.73 -23.74 7.62
CA GLN A 68 -18.38 -22.42 7.65
C GLN A 68 -17.43 -21.28 8.04
N GLY A 69 -16.39 -21.57 8.83
CA GLY A 69 -15.38 -20.59 9.23
C GLY A 69 -14.04 -20.68 8.50
N LEU A 70 -13.81 -21.65 7.61
CA LEU A 70 -12.48 -21.91 7.03
C LEU A 70 -12.55 -22.07 5.52
N THR A 71 -11.73 -21.31 4.80
CA THR A 71 -11.71 -21.26 3.34
C THR A 71 -10.32 -21.63 2.81
N LEU A 72 -10.29 -22.38 1.72
CA LEU A 72 -9.13 -22.68 0.91
C LEU A 72 -9.25 -21.98 -0.43
N ASP A 73 -8.27 -21.15 -0.75
CA ASP A 73 -8.08 -20.53 -2.05
C ASP A 73 -6.84 -21.16 -2.69
N LEU A 74 -6.95 -21.53 -3.96
CA LEU A 74 -5.88 -22.13 -4.77
C LEU A 74 -5.71 -21.32 -6.03
N THR A 75 -4.48 -21.23 -6.52
CA THR A 75 -4.16 -20.59 -7.78
C THR A 75 -3.07 -21.34 -8.51
N VAL A 76 -3.15 -21.38 -9.84
CA VAL A 76 -2.15 -22.00 -10.73
C VAL A 76 -1.92 -21.05 -11.89
N ASN A 77 -0.65 -20.78 -12.17
CA ASN A 77 -0.18 -19.79 -13.14
C ASN A 77 -0.98 -18.50 -12.99
N THR A 78 -0.85 -17.77 -11.88
CA THR A 78 -1.68 -16.58 -11.67
C THR A 78 -1.17 -15.41 -12.50
N ASP A 79 -2.09 -14.70 -13.15
CA ASP A 79 -1.80 -13.48 -13.89
C ASP A 79 -2.62 -12.31 -13.34
N PHE A 80 -2.03 -11.12 -13.43
CA PHE A 80 -2.56 -9.88 -12.89
C PHE A 80 -2.82 -8.82 -13.97
N ALA A 81 -3.00 -9.20 -15.24
CA ALA A 81 -3.28 -8.27 -16.32
C ALA A 81 -4.53 -7.40 -16.06
N GLN A 82 -5.50 -7.91 -15.29
CA GLN A 82 -6.70 -7.18 -14.88
C GLN A 82 -6.44 -6.13 -13.78
N VAL A 83 -5.27 -6.12 -13.16
CA VAL A 83 -4.95 -5.24 -12.04
C VAL A 83 -4.58 -3.85 -12.56
N GLU A 84 -5.04 -2.84 -11.85
CA GLU A 84 -4.71 -1.46 -12.21
C GLU A 84 -3.24 -1.16 -11.94
N VAL A 85 -2.60 -0.45 -12.86
CA VAL A 85 -1.21 0.01 -12.68
C VAL A 85 -1.10 0.96 -11.48
N ASP A 86 0.11 1.10 -10.95
CA ASP A 86 0.36 2.03 -9.86
C ASP A 86 0.41 3.47 -10.34
N GLU A 87 0.02 4.37 -9.44
CA GLU A 87 0.22 5.79 -9.69
C GLU A 87 1.69 6.12 -9.46
N VAL A 88 2.28 6.84 -10.40
CA VAL A 88 3.63 7.38 -10.27
C VAL A 88 3.62 8.38 -9.13
N GLN A 89 4.67 8.36 -8.32
CA GLN A 89 4.86 9.26 -7.19
C GLN A 89 6.27 9.85 -7.28
N SER A 90 6.40 11.14 -6.98
CA SER A 90 7.70 11.79 -6.82
C SER A 90 8.38 11.24 -5.56
N ASN A 91 9.52 10.57 -5.72
CA ASN A 91 10.30 10.09 -4.57
C ASN A 91 11.54 10.96 -4.38
N LEU A 92 11.40 12.02 -3.57
CA LEU A 92 12.52 12.90 -3.20
C LEU A 92 13.16 12.48 -1.87
N THR A 93 12.96 11.22 -1.47
CA THR A 93 13.49 10.66 -0.22
C THR A 93 14.45 9.51 -0.53
N ARG A 94 15.35 9.24 0.40
CA ARG A 94 16.29 8.10 0.34
C ARG A 94 15.62 6.73 0.61
N PHE A 95 14.30 6.69 0.74
CA PHE A 95 13.55 5.51 1.15
C PHE A 95 12.66 4.98 0.04
N SER A 96 12.47 3.67 0.00
CA SER A 96 11.53 3.06 -0.94
C SER A 96 10.09 3.48 -0.63
N LEU A 97 9.29 3.63 -1.69
CA LEU A 97 7.86 3.93 -1.56
C LEU A 97 7.05 2.68 -1.22
N PHE A 98 6.03 2.84 -0.38
CA PHE A 98 5.06 1.80 -0.10
C PHE A 98 3.91 1.86 -1.11
N PHE A 99 3.71 0.78 -1.87
CA PHE A 99 2.57 0.64 -2.76
C PHE A 99 1.58 -0.39 -2.21
N PRO A 100 0.29 -0.05 -2.03
CA PRO A 100 -0.69 -1.02 -1.54
C PRO A 100 -0.85 -2.21 -2.49
N GLU A 101 -1.07 -3.42 -1.97
CA GLU A 101 -1.43 -4.58 -2.78
C GLU A 101 -2.73 -4.31 -3.56
N LYS A 102 -2.76 -4.67 -4.85
CA LYS A 102 -3.97 -4.52 -5.71
C LYS A 102 -4.42 -5.84 -6.33
N ARG A 103 -3.63 -6.91 -6.18
CA ARG A 103 -3.87 -8.22 -6.79
C ARG A 103 -4.92 -9.00 -6.00
N PRO A 104 -6.06 -9.41 -6.62
CA PRO A 104 -7.20 -9.99 -5.89
C PRO A 104 -6.86 -11.19 -5.00
N PHE A 105 -5.99 -12.10 -5.47
CA PHE A 105 -5.57 -13.26 -4.68
C PHE A 105 -4.95 -12.84 -3.35
N PHE A 106 -4.08 -11.82 -3.34
CA PHE A 106 -3.39 -11.36 -2.14
C PHE A 106 -4.21 -10.43 -1.25
N LEU A 107 -5.26 -9.80 -1.78
CA LEU A 107 -6.12 -8.87 -1.02
C LEU A 107 -7.07 -9.59 -0.04
N GLU A 108 -7.52 -10.78 -0.39
CA GLU A 108 -8.49 -11.48 0.45
C GLU A 108 -7.86 -11.91 1.79
N ASN A 109 -8.52 -11.54 2.89
CA ASN A 109 -8.02 -11.75 4.25
C ASN A 109 -6.58 -11.24 4.50
N ALA A 110 -6.07 -10.31 3.68
CA ALA A 110 -4.70 -9.80 3.77
C ALA A 110 -4.39 -9.22 5.15
N GLY A 111 -5.35 -8.48 5.72
CA GLY A 111 -5.23 -7.88 7.04
C GLY A 111 -5.01 -8.88 8.17
N PHE A 112 -5.39 -10.16 8.00
CA PHE A 112 -5.08 -11.20 8.99
C PHE A 112 -3.58 -11.53 9.00
N PHE A 113 -2.89 -11.51 7.86
CA PHE A 113 -1.47 -11.84 7.78
C PHE A 113 -0.54 -10.67 8.17
N GLN A 114 -1.09 -9.46 8.31
CA GLN A 114 -0.32 -8.26 8.62
C GLN A 114 0.17 -8.23 10.08
N VAL A 115 1.49 -8.25 10.28
CA VAL A 115 2.15 -8.02 11.58
C VAL A 115 3.04 -6.79 11.46
N GLY A 116 3.08 -5.97 12.51
CA GLY A 116 3.76 -4.68 12.49
C GLY A 116 2.97 -3.60 11.75
N GLY A 117 3.65 -2.57 11.24
CA GLY A 117 3.04 -1.44 10.52
C GLY A 117 3.82 -0.13 10.69
N GLY A 118 3.52 0.89 9.90
CA GLY A 118 4.19 2.20 10.03
C GLY A 118 5.67 2.15 9.67
N GLY A 119 6.03 1.44 8.59
CA GLY A 119 7.41 1.30 8.12
C GLY A 119 8.17 0.13 8.76
N ALA A 120 7.45 -0.85 9.29
CA ALA A 120 7.99 -2.12 9.79
C ALA A 120 6.95 -3.23 9.61
N GLU A 121 6.42 -3.37 8.40
CA GLU A 121 5.47 -4.41 8.03
C GLU A 121 6.22 -5.73 7.85
N LEU A 122 5.92 -6.75 8.66
CA LEU A 122 6.66 -8.03 8.58
C LEU A 122 6.18 -8.94 7.44
N PHE A 123 4.99 -8.64 6.90
CA PHE A 123 4.46 -9.28 5.72
C PHE A 123 3.87 -8.23 4.78
N PHE A 124 4.37 -8.24 3.55
CA PHE A 124 3.97 -7.39 2.45
C PHE A 124 3.92 -8.23 1.18
N SER A 125 2.72 -8.64 0.78
CA SER A 125 2.51 -9.60 -0.31
C SER A 125 3.10 -9.17 -1.65
N ARG A 126 3.32 -7.86 -1.86
CA ARG A 126 4.02 -7.34 -3.04
C ARG A 126 5.46 -7.81 -3.18
N ARG A 127 6.09 -8.32 -2.11
CA ARG A 127 7.39 -9.02 -2.20
C ARG A 127 7.32 -10.35 -2.96
N ILE A 128 6.11 -10.86 -3.24
CA ILE A 128 5.89 -12.12 -3.97
C ILE A 128 5.51 -11.79 -5.41
N GLY A 129 6.30 -12.29 -6.37
CA GLY A 129 6.00 -12.15 -7.80
C GLY A 129 6.34 -10.79 -8.41
N ILE A 130 7.12 -9.94 -7.72
CA ILE A 130 7.58 -8.63 -8.20
C ILE A 130 9.04 -8.45 -7.75
N SER A 131 9.90 -8.02 -8.67
CA SER A 131 11.30 -7.66 -8.42
C SER A 131 11.62 -6.27 -9.00
N SER A 132 12.81 -5.74 -8.73
CA SER A 132 13.31 -4.51 -9.36
C SER A 132 13.40 -4.63 -10.88
N GLU A 133 13.69 -5.84 -11.37
CA GLU A 133 13.82 -6.17 -12.79
C GLU A 133 12.48 -6.44 -13.47
N GLY A 134 11.37 -6.44 -12.72
CA GLY A 134 10.02 -6.65 -13.25
C GLY A 134 9.24 -7.79 -12.58
N PRO A 135 8.08 -8.15 -13.15
CA PRO A 135 7.20 -9.17 -12.59
C PRO A 135 7.83 -10.57 -12.69
N VAL A 136 7.78 -11.33 -11.60
CA VAL A 136 8.25 -12.72 -11.55
C VAL A 136 7.02 -13.65 -11.66
N PRO A 137 6.98 -14.60 -12.62
CA PRO A 137 5.85 -15.48 -12.80
C PRO A 137 5.51 -16.28 -11.54
N ILE A 138 4.23 -16.38 -11.22
CA ILE A 138 3.77 -17.19 -10.08
C ILE A 138 3.23 -18.52 -10.62
N LEU A 139 3.97 -19.59 -10.39
CA LEU A 139 3.63 -20.94 -10.84
C LEU A 139 2.34 -21.45 -10.20
N GLY A 140 2.14 -21.14 -8.92
CA GLY A 140 0.92 -21.44 -8.21
C GLY A 140 1.07 -21.32 -6.70
N GLY A 141 -0.01 -21.63 -6.01
CA GLY A 141 0.00 -21.70 -4.56
C GLY A 141 -1.39 -21.80 -3.97
N GLY A 142 -1.44 -21.66 -2.65
CA GLY A 142 -2.67 -21.79 -1.90
C GLY A 142 -2.67 -20.98 -0.63
N ARG A 143 -3.87 -20.57 -0.22
CA ARG A 143 -4.14 -19.94 1.06
C ARG A 143 -5.26 -20.69 1.76
N VAL A 144 -5.02 -21.10 3.00
CA VAL A 144 -6.07 -21.49 3.93
C VAL A 144 -6.21 -20.38 4.95
N SER A 145 -7.41 -19.84 5.15
CA SER A 145 -7.63 -18.80 6.16
C SER A 145 -9.03 -18.87 6.76
N GLY A 146 -9.15 -18.49 8.03
CA GLY A 146 -10.42 -18.42 8.74
C GLY A 146 -10.32 -18.84 10.20
N ARG A 147 -11.43 -19.31 10.77
CA ARG A 147 -11.56 -19.69 12.17
C ARG A 147 -11.74 -21.20 12.32
N ALA A 148 -10.92 -21.81 13.17
CA ALA A 148 -10.99 -23.23 13.53
C ALA A 148 -10.67 -23.42 15.02
N ALA A 149 -11.41 -24.29 15.71
CA ALA A 149 -11.21 -24.59 17.14
C ALA A 149 -11.10 -23.34 18.06
N GLY A 150 -11.85 -22.29 17.74
CA GLY A 150 -11.83 -21.04 18.50
C GLY A 150 -10.57 -20.18 18.30
N LEU A 151 -9.73 -20.49 17.31
CA LEU A 151 -8.56 -19.74 16.87
C LEU A 151 -8.79 -19.19 15.46
N ASN A 152 -8.21 -18.05 15.16
CA ASN A 152 -8.04 -17.58 13.79
C ASN A 152 -6.73 -18.18 13.26
N VAL A 153 -6.77 -18.80 12.09
CA VAL A 153 -5.65 -19.50 11.48
C VAL A 153 -5.50 -19.07 10.03
N GLY A 154 -4.25 -18.99 9.57
CA GLY A 154 -3.90 -18.64 8.21
C GLY A 154 -2.62 -19.34 7.79
N LEU A 155 -2.62 -19.91 6.61
CA LEU A 155 -1.46 -20.46 5.93
C LEU A 155 -1.51 -20.01 4.47
N LEU A 156 -0.44 -19.38 4.00
CA LEU A 156 -0.23 -19.01 2.61
C LEU A 156 1.05 -19.69 2.15
N HIS A 157 1.02 -20.33 0.99
CA HIS A 157 2.19 -20.87 0.33
C HIS A 157 2.14 -20.56 -1.16
N ILE A 158 3.21 -19.97 -1.69
CA ILE A 158 3.31 -19.55 -3.10
C ILE A 158 4.67 -19.96 -3.65
N ALA A 159 4.69 -20.48 -4.87
CA ALA A 159 5.89 -20.76 -5.63
C ALA A 159 5.97 -19.82 -6.85
N THR A 160 7.15 -19.24 -7.07
CA THR A 160 7.45 -18.43 -8.25
C THR A 160 8.45 -19.12 -9.13
N ASP A 161 8.38 -18.79 -10.42
CA ASP A 161 9.40 -19.19 -11.38
C ASP A 161 10.66 -18.32 -11.23
N ASP A 162 11.70 -18.60 -12.03
CA ASP A 162 12.83 -17.70 -12.17
C ASP A 162 12.49 -16.50 -13.08
N LEU A 163 13.26 -15.43 -12.94
CA LEU A 163 13.28 -14.31 -13.87
C LEU A 163 14.66 -14.26 -14.52
N THR A 164 14.68 -14.35 -15.83
CA THR A 164 15.90 -14.27 -16.64
C THR A 164 15.86 -13.01 -17.49
N VAL A 165 16.90 -12.16 -17.36
CA VAL A 165 17.08 -10.93 -18.14
C VAL A 165 18.38 -11.05 -18.94
N ALA A 166 18.33 -10.77 -20.24
CA ALA A 166 19.46 -10.89 -21.16
C ALA A 166 20.21 -12.25 -21.06
N GLY A 167 19.47 -13.34 -20.82
CA GLY A 167 20.02 -14.70 -20.73
C GLY A 167 20.67 -15.07 -19.39
N SER A 168 20.61 -14.18 -18.38
CA SER A 168 21.07 -14.46 -17.01
C SER A 168 19.91 -14.47 -16.02
N THR A 169 19.84 -15.48 -15.15
CA THR A 169 18.85 -15.53 -14.08
C THR A 169 19.16 -14.43 -13.05
N VAL A 170 18.28 -13.43 -12.98
CA VAL A 170 18.38 -12.30 -12.04
C VAL A 170 17.58 -12.55 -10.76
N VAL A 171 16.51 -13.34 -10.84
CA VAL A 171 15.75 -13.81 -9.67
C VAL A 171 15.60 -15.32 -9.79
N PRO A 172 16.09 -16.13 -8.83
CA PRO A 172 15.89 -17.57 -8.88
C PRO A 172 14.46 -17.95 -8.50
N GLN A 173 14.09 -19.20 -8.78
CA GLN A 173 12.85 -19.79 -8.26
C GLN A 173 12.82 -19.68 -6.74
N ASN A 174 11.65 -19.28 -6.21
CA ASN A 174 11.47 -19.04 -4.78
C ASN A 174 10.17 -19.65 -4.27
N GLN A 175 10.22 -20.12 -3.03
CA GLN A 175 9.08 -20.55 -2.25
C GLN A 175 8.83 -19.57 -1.11
N TYR A 176 7.58 -19.16 -0.96
CA TYR A 176 7.13 -18.23 0.06
C TYR A 176 6.09 -18.92 0.94
N THR A 177 6.31 -18.93 2.25
CA THR A 177 5.38 -19.50 3.23
C THR A 177 5.09 -18.47 4.31
N VAL A 178 3.81 -18.26 4.62
CA VAL A 178 3.37 -17.42 5.73
C VAL A 178 2.34 -18.21 6.54
N ALA A 179 2.61 -18.41 7.82
CA ALA A 179 1.69 -19.03 8.75
C ALA A 179 1.38 -18.06 9.88
N ARG A 180 0.11 -17.99 10.28
CA ARG A 180 -0.32 -17.20 11.43
C ARG A 180 -1.42 -17.90 12.21
N VAL A 181 -1.34 -17.79 13.53
CA VAL A 181 -2.41 -18.15 14.45
C VAL A 181 -2.68 -16.97 15.38
N ALA A 182 -3.95 -16.71 15.67
CA ALA A 182 -4.34 -15.68 16.64
C ALA A 182 -5.55 -16.14 17.46
N LYS A 183 -5.60 -15.68 18.71
CA LYS A 183 -6.70 -15.90 19.64
C LYS A 183 -7.31 -14.56 20.02
N GLU A 184 -8.58 -14.38 19.68
CA GLU A 184 -9.39 -13.31 20.27
C GLU A 184 -9.68 -13.64 21.73
N LEU A 185 -9.50 -12.63 22.58
CA LEU A 185 -9.74 -12.65 24.02
C LEU A 185 -10.84 -11.64 24.36
N PRO A 186 -11.45 -11.71 25.55
CA PRO A 186 -12.36 -10.68 26.02
C PRO A 186 -11.75 -9.28 26.00
N ASN A 187 -12.59 -8.25 26.10
CA ASN A 187 -12.15 -6.84 26.25
C ASN A 187 -11.32 -6.32 25.06
N ARG A 188 -11.71 -6.64 23.82
CA ARG A 188 -11.05 -6.14 22.59
C ARG A 188 -9.55 -6.48 22.55
N SER A 189 -9.20 -7.63 23.10
CA SER A 189 -7.82 -8.07 23.25
C SER A 189 -7.55 -9.28 22.36
N ARG A 190 -6.32 -9.42 21.87
CA ARG A 190 -5.90 -10.55 21.05
C ARG A 190 -4.43 -10.86 21.29
N ILE A 191 -4.05 -12.10 21.04
CA ILE A 191 -2.65 -12.52 20.96
C ILE A 191 -2.45 -13.37 19.71
N GLY A 192 -1.34 -13.16 19.01
CA GLY A 192 -1.02 -13.84 17.78
C GLY A 192 0.44 -14.24 17.69
N GLY A 193 0.71 -15.23 16.84
CA GLY A 193 2.04 -15.65 16.44
C GLY A 193 2.08 -15.86 14.94
N ALA A 194 3.18 -15.46 14.32
CA ALA A 194 3.39 -15.58 12.89
C ALA A 194 4.78 -16.12 12.56
N PHE A 195 4.84 -16.82 11.43
CA PHE A 195 6.06 -17.32 10.82
C PHE A 195 6.02 -17.00 9.33
N MET A 196 7.09 -16.41 8.82
CA MET A 196 7.27 -16.14 7.41
C MET A 196 8.58 -16.78 6.95
N ARG A 197 8.60 -17.32 5.72
CA ARG A 197 9.80 -17.87 5.11
C ARG A 197 9.83 -17.56 3.63
N ARG A 198 10.99 -17.12 3.15
CA ARG A 198 11.39 -17.12 1.74
C ARG A 198 12.57 -18.07 1.58
N GLY A 199 12.62 -18.84 0.50
CA GLY A 199 13.83 -19.59 0.17
C GLY A 199 13.85 -20.03 -1.28
N SER A 200 15.06 -20.07 -1.83
CA SER A 200 15.34 -20.66 -3.13
C SER A 200 15.84 -22.09 -2.98
N ASP A 201 15.28 -23.01 -3.76
CA ASP A 201 15.58 -24.44 -3.62
C ASP A 201 17.04 -24.74 -3.98
N GLY A 202 17.73 -25.53 -3.14
CA GLY A 202 19.09 -25.99 -3.40
C GLY A 202 20.20 -24.95 -3.16
N THR A 203 19.88 -23.78 -2.62
CA THR A 203 20.86 -22.71 -2.33
C THR A 203 20.91 -22.37 -0.84
N ASN A 204 21.92 -21.60 -0.42
CA ASN A 204 21.96 -20.99 0.91
C ASN A 204 21.24 -19.63 0.93
N ASP A 205 20.32 -19.39 0.00
CA ASP A 205 19.56 -18.14 -0.12
C ASP A 205 18.17 -18.33 0.50
N TRP A 206 18.04 -17.97 1.78
CA TRP A 206 16.78 -18.11 2.52
C TRP A 206 16.65 -17.06 3.62
N ASN A 207 15.41 -16.76 3.99
CA ASN A 207 15.08 -15.85 5.09
C ASN A 207 13.90 -16.40 5.87
N ARG A 208 13.92 -16.21 7.19
CA ARG A 208 12.82 -16.57 8.09
C ARG A 208 12.53 -15.43 9.04
N THR A 209 11.26 -15.14 9.25
CA THR A 209 10.80 -14.16 10.24
C THR A 209 9.86 -14.85 11.22
N TYR A 210 10.10 -14.66 12.51
CA TYR A 210 9.25 -15.13 13.59
C TYR A 210 8.69 -13.91 14.31
N ALA A 211 7.39 -13.91 14.63
CA ALA A 211 6.78 -12.81 15.34
C ALA A 211 5.72 -13.26 16.34
N VAL A 212 5.60 -12.50 17.42
CA VAL A 212 4.48 -12.55 18.37
C VAL A 212 3.90 -11.14 18.45
N ASP A 213 2.58 -11.03 18.37
CA ASP A 213 1.89 -9.75 18.45
C ASP A 213 0.67 -9.81 19.36
N GLY A 214 0.21 -8.65 19.80
CA GLY A 214 -0.97 -8.58 20.64
C GLY A 214 -1.62 -7.22 20.66
N GLN A 215 -2.89 -7.24 21.08
CA GLN A 215 -3.64 -6.06 21.45
C GLN A 215 -4.27 -6.28 22.82
N LEU A 216 -4.25 -5.25 23.66
CA LEU A 216 -4.94 -5.21 24.94
C LEU A 216 -5.86 -3.99 24.95
N GLY A 217 -7.17 -4.23 25.06
CA GLY A 217 -8.16 -3.17 25.26
C GLY A 217 -8.48 -2.98 26.74
N LEU A 218 -8.33 -1.75 27.25
CA LEU A 218 -8.71 -1.38 28.62
C LEU A 218 -9.85 -0.38 28.60
N GLY A 219 -10.98 -0.74 29.22
CA GLY A 219 -12.22 0.05 29.15
C GLY A 219 -12.69 0.23 27.70
N GLU A 220 -13.26 1.39 27.38
CA GLU A 220 -13.71 1.74 26.02
C GLU A 220 -12.71 2.62 25.25
N ALA A 221 -11.80 3.28 25.96
CA ALA A 221 -10.97 4.37 25.41
C ALA A 221 -9.52 3.97 25.15
N LEU A 222 -8.93 3.07 25.95
CA LEU A 222 -7.50 2.76 25.90
C LEU A 222 -7.23 1.44 25.20
N THR A 223 -6.21 1.44 24.35
CA THR A 223 -5.72 0.27 23.62
C THR A 223 -4.21 0.25 23.62
N PHE A 224 -3.61 -0.92 23.85
CA PHE A 224 -2.19 -1.17 23.66
C PHE A 224 -2.01 -2.18 22.54
N THR A 225 -1.09 -1.92 21.62
CA THR A 225 -0.68 -2.86 20.57
C THR A 225 0.83 -3.00 20.59
N SER A 226 1.32 -4.19 20.31
CA SER A 226 2.76 -4.46 20.31
C SER A 226 3.05 -5.69 19.45
N PHE A 227 4.22 -5.71 18.80
CA PHE A 227 4.84 -6.92 18.30
C PHE A 227 6.28 -7.05 18.80
N LEU A 228 6.76 -8.29 18.80
CA LEU A 228 8.17 -8.66 18.91
C LEU A 228 8.47 -9.63 17.77
N ALA A 229 9.58 -9.40 17.06
CA ALA A 229 9.99 -10.21 15.94
C ALA A 229 11.50 -10.42 15.89
N ARG A 230 11.90 -11.51 15.22
CA ARG A 230 13.28 -11.86 14.91
C ARG A 230 13.38 -12.40 13.49
N THR A 231 14.48 -12.10 12.80
CA THR A 231 14.80 -12.63 11.48
C THR A 231 16.02 -13.56 11.52
N GLU A 232 16.05 -14.55 10.65
CA GLU A 232 17.21 -15.38 10.38
C GLU A 232 17.52 -15.29 8.89
N THR A 233 18.70 -14.76 8.55
CA THR A 233 19.18 -14.61 7.16
C THR A 233 20.66 -15.01 7.12
N PRO A 234 21.07 -15.93 6.24
CA PRO A 234 22.49 -16.26 6.04
C PRO A 234 23.33 -15.01 5.77
N GLY A 235 24.42 -14.86 6.52
CA GLY A 235 25.34 -13.72 6.40
C GLY A 235 25.05 -12.56 7.35
N LEU A 236 23.86 -12.47 7.95
CA LEU A 236 23.52 -11.47 8.96
C LEU A 236 23.58 -12.10 10.37
N THR A 237 24.28 -11.48 11.33
CA THR A 237 24.58 -12.10 12.64
C THR A 237 24.51 -11.15 13.85
N GLY A 238 24.27 -9.87 13.62
CA GLY A 238 24.13 -8.80 14.61
C GLY A 238 22.72 -8.70 15.19
N ARG A 239 22.22 -7.47 15.35
CA ARG A 239 20.89 -7.24 15.94
C ARG A 239 19.79 -7.54 14.93
N ASP A 240 19.29 -8.77 14.97
CA ASP A 240 18.29 -9.34 14.08
C ASP A 240 16.86 -9.31 14.65
N HIS A 241 16.54 -8.35 15.52
CA HIS A 241 15.24 -8.26 16.19
C HIS A 241 14.58 -6.88 16.02
N ALA A 242 13.26 -6.87 16.12
CA ALA A 242 12.47 -5.65 16.15
C ALA A 242 11.30 -5.79 17.13
N PHE A 243 10.91 -4.68 17.74
CA PHE A 243 9.68 -4.63 18.54
C PHE A 243 9.06 -3.24 18.50
N ASP A 244 7.77 -3.17 18.79
CA ASP A 244 7.11 -1.90 19.07
C ASP A 244 6.16 -1.98 20.26
N VAL A 245 5.84 -0.81 20.80
CA VAL A 245 4.78 -0.61 21.77
C VAL A 245 4.04 0.65 21.36
N GLN A 246 2.74 0.52 21.12
CA GLN A 246 1.84 1.62 20.82
C GLN A 246 0.70 1.64 21.82
N SER A 247 0.40 2.83 22.34
CA SER A 247 -0.74 3.11 23.19
C SER A 247 -1.64 4.13 22.50
N GLY A 248 -2.91 3.80 22.34
CA GLY A 248 -3.94 4.67 21.77
C GLY A 248 -5.03 4.99 22.78
N TRP A 249 -5.38 6.27 22.90
CA TRP A 249 -6.56 6.75 23.64
C TRP A 249 -7.57 7.34 22.66
N THR A 250 -8.84 6.96 22.77
CA THR A 250 -9.94 7.53 21.99
C THR A 250 -11.13 7.84 22.89
N SER A 251 -11.56 9.09 22.89
CA SER A 251 -12.77 9.57 23.56
C SER A 251 -13.47 10.62 22.70
N ARG A 252 -14.68 11.03 23.08
CA ARG A 252 -15.48 12.05 22.37
C ARG A 252 -14.77 13.40 22.14
N ARG A 253 -13.80 13.76 22.99
CA ARG A 253 -13.12 15.06 22.97
C ARG A 253 -11.63 14.98 22.66
N PHE A 254 -11.02 13.80 22.73
CA PHE A 254 -9.57 13.65 22.60
C PHE A 254 -9.20 12.30 22.01
N ARG A 255 -8.26 12.33 21.06
CA ARG A 255 -7.54 11.17 20.54
C ARG A 255 -6.05 11.39 20.77
N GLY A 256 -5.37 10.38 21.30
CA GLY A 256 -3.93 10.42 21.52
C GLY A 256 -3.26 9.11 21.16
N THR A 257 -2.03 9.18 20.64
CA THR A 257 -1.21 8.00 20.37
C THR A 257 0.22 8.24 20.86
N VAL A 258 0.81 7.22 21.49
CA VAL A 258 2.23 7.16 21.82
C VAL A 258 2.76 5.88 21.21
N THR A 259 3.84 5.97 20.42
CA THR A 259 4.49 4.82 19.80
C THR A 259 5.98 4.87 20.11
N TYR A 260 6.55 3.74 20.48
CA TYR A 260 7.98 3.51 20.49
C TYR A 260 8.28 2.23 19.72
N ARG A 261 9.32 2.24 18.90
CA ARG A 261 9.79 1.08 18.14
C ARG A 261 11.30 1.06 18.12
N GLN A 262 11.84 -0.15 18.12
CA GLN A 262 13.24 -0.41 17.84
C GLN A 262 13.34 -1.47 16.74
N VAL A 263 14.24 -1.24 15.79
CA VAL A 263 14.61 -2.18 14.73
C VAL A 263 16.13 -2.30 14.74
N GLY A 264 16.67 -3.51 14.84
CA GLY A 264 18.10 -3.74 14.75
C GLY A 264 18.64 -3.63 13.31
N GLU A 265 19.95 -3.39 13.17
CA GLU A 265 20.61 -3.21 11.86
C GLU A 265 20.52 -4.45 10.96
N ASP A 266 20.50 -5.64 11.55
CA ASP A 266 20.47 -6.92 10.84
C ASP A 266 19.06 -7.54 10.81
N PHE A 267 18.04 -6.79 11.26
CA PHE A 267 16.66 -7.22 11.15
C PHE A 267 16.18 -7.08 9.71
N ASN A 268 16.07 -8.22 9.01
CA ASN A 268 15.76 -8.25 7.58
C ASN A 268 14.52 -9.13 7.28
N PRO A 269 13.29 -8.59 7.37
CA PRO A 269 12.09 -9.31 6.99
C PRO A 269 11.91 -9.24 5.47
N GLU A 270 12.49 -10.17 4.70
CA GLU A 270 12.47 -10.12 3.22
C GLU A 270 11.06 -10.22 2.61
N LEU A 271 10.15 -10.86 3.34
CA LEU A 271 8.72 -10.92 3.00
C LEU A 271 7.93 -9.69 3.46
N GLY A 272 8.58 -8.73 4.10
CA GLY A 272 8.00 -7.52 4.66
C GLY A 272 8.35 -6.24 3.88
N PHE A 273 7.99 -5.10 4.47
CA PHE A 273 8.40 -3.78 4.04
C PHE A 273 9.08 -3.07 5.20
N LEU A 274 10.38 -2.84 5.04
CA LEU A 274 11.23 -2.19 6.02
C LEU A 274 12.16 -1.24 5.26
N PRO A 275 11.81 0.06 5.16
CA PRO A 275 12.58 1.02 4.38
C PRO A 275 13.82 1.55 5.11
N ARG A 276 13.94 1.30 6.42
CA ARG A 276 15.04 1.73 7.29
C ARG A 276 15.49 0.55 8.14
N ASP A 277 16.78 0.40 8.35
CA ASP A 277 17.38 -0.52 9.31
C ASP A 277 17.91 0.26 10.53
N GLY A 278 18.27 -0.46 11.59
CA GLY A 278 19.09 0.10 12.68
C GLY A 278 18.55 1.38 13.34
N TYR A 279 17.29 1.43 13.77
CA TYR A 279 16.73 2.67 14.32
C TYR A 279 15.88 2.50 15.59
N HIS A 280 15.80 3.59 16.36
CA HIS A 280 14.75 3.90 17.31
C HIS A 280 13.74 4.87 16.69
N TYR A 281 12.46 4.51 16.72
CA TYR A 281 11.36 5.38 16.32
C TYR A 281 10.52 5.75 17.53
N SER A 282 10.21 7.03 17.67
CA SER A 282 9.30 7.53 18.70
C SER A 282 8.27 8.45 18.08
N GLN A 283 7.01 8.32 18.49
CA GLN A 283 5.92 9.15 18.02
C GLN A 283 4.98 9.55 19.15
N LEU A 284 4.55 10.81 19.13
CA LEU A 284 3.49 11.34 19.95
C LEU A 284 2.45 12.00 19.03
N PHE A 285 1.18 11.80 19.32
CA PHE A 285 0.08 12.45 18.63
C PHE A 285 -1.01 12.80 19.65
N GLY A 286 -1.58 13.99 19.53
CA GLY A 286 -2.71 14.44 20.32
C GLY A 286 -3.62 15.33 19.50
N MET A 287 -4.91 14.99 19.45
CA MET A 287 -5.94 15.71 18.71
C MET A 287 -7.15 15.95 19.61
N LEU A 288 -7.65 17.19 19.59
CA LEU A 288 -8.87 17.59 20.27
C LEU A 288 -10.03 17.65 19.27
N TYR A 289 -11.25 17.49 19.76
CA TYR A 289 -12.46 17.59 18.95
C TYR A 289 -13.38 18.67 19.51
N PHE A 290 -13.55 19.76 18.76
CA PHE A 290 -14.46 20.86 19.04
C PHE A 290 -15.59 20.87 18.02
N ARG A 291 -16.84 21.08 18.47
CA ARG A 291 -18.02 21.08 17.60
C ARG A 291 -18.77 22.39 17.85
N PRO A 292 -18.39 23.48 17.18
CA PRO A 292 -19.05 24.76 17.32
C PRO A 292 -20.46 24.73 16.71
N ASP A 293 -21.33 25.63 17.17
CA ASP A 293 -22.67 25.85 16.58
C ASP A 293 -22.72 27.14 15.72
N TRP A 294 -21.57 27.62 15.23
CA TRP A 294 -21.47 28.86 14.46
C TRP A 294 -20.75 28.64 13.13
N TRP A 295 -21.08 29.48 12.14
CA TRP A 295 -20.37 29.61 10.86
C TRP A 295 -20.34 28.33 9.99
N GLU A 296 -21.43 27.56 9.96
CA GLU A 296 -21.55 26.33 9.12
C GLU A 296 -20.39 25.33 9.35
N LEU A 297 -19.71 25.44 10.49
CA LEU A 297 -18.62 24.55 10.89
C LEU A 297 -19.20 23.35 11.62
N ARG A 298 -18.88 22.16 11.11
CA ARG A 298 -19.27 20.90 11.72
C ARG A 298 -18.32 20.48 12.84
N GLU A 299 -17.01 20.64 12.63
CA GLU A 299 -15.99 20.20 13.58
C GLU A 299 -14.66 20.95 13.39
N ILE A 300 -13.98 21.28 14.49
CA ILE A 300 -12.60 21.76 14.49
C ILE A 300 -11.74 20.76 15.25
N ARG A 301 -10.66 20.30 14.62
CA ARG A 301 -9.77 19.26 15.16
C ARG A 301 -8.31 19.73 15.20
N PRO A 302 -7.93 20.62 16.15
CA PRO A 302 -6.54 20.99 16.31
C PRO A 302 -5.77 19.79 16.86
N HIS A 303 -4.58 19.58 16.31
CA HIS A 303 -3.72 18.49 16.71
C HIS A 303 -2.25 18.88 16.66
N ILE A 304 -1.47 18.13 17.43
CA ILE A 304 -0.02 18.18 17.42
C ILE A 304 0.50 16.75 17.27
N SER A 305 1.54 16.60 16.47
CA SER A 305 2.29 15.36 16.43
C SER A 305 3.79 15.61 16.42
N TYR A 306 4.51 14.65 16.98
CA TYR A 306 5.95 14.58 16.94
C TYR A 306 6.33 13.18 16.50
N PHE A 307 7.30 13.04 15.60
CA PHE A 307 7.99 11.77 15.43
C PHE A 307 9.48 11.98 15.20
N THR A 308 10.27 10.94 15.46
CA THR A 308 11.70 10.88 15.15
C THR A 308 12.14 9.47 14.81
N TYR A 309 13.00 9.35 13.82
CA TYR A 309 13.89 8.22 13.58
C TYR A 309 15.27 8.61 14.08
N ARG A 310 15.92 7.70 14.81
CA ARG A 310 17.27 7.88 15.31
C ARG A 310 18.05 6.60 15.10
N ASP A 311 19.26 6.71 14.59
CA ASP A 311 20.16 5.57 14.49
C ASP A 311 20.32 4.88 15.87
N ILE A 312 20.33 3.56 15.87
CA ILE A 312 20.30 2.72 17.05
C ILE A 312 21.64 2.73 17.82
N GLU A 313 22.76 3.06 17.16
CA GLU A 313 24.09 3.06 17.77
C GLU A 313 24.52 4.45 18.24
N THR A 314 24.53 5.39 17.30
CA THR A 314 25.02 6.74 17.44
C THR A 314 23.98 7.69 18.03
N GLY A 315 22.68 7.34 17.91
CA GLY A 315 21.58 8.22 18.26
C GLY A 315 21.40 9.41 17.31
N PHE A 316 22.08 9.39 16.15
CA PHE A 316 21.96 10.39 15.10
C PHE A 316 20.50 10.53 14.66
N VAL A 317 20.01 11.77 14.53
CA VAL A 317 18.62 12.02 14.14
C VAL A 317 18.52 12.02 12.62
N GLU A 318 18.15 10.89 12.06
CA GLU A 318 17.90 10.70 10.63
C GLU A 318 16.73 11.53 10.10
N THR A 319 15.61 11.55 10.83
CA THR A 319 14.43 12.31 10.47
C THR A 319 13.67 12.66 11.74
N SER A 320 13.19 13.90 11.87
CA SER A 320 12.19 14.24 12.89
C SER A 320 11.26 15.34 12.42
N ARG A 321 10.01 15.29 12.88
CA ARG A 321 9.02 16.33 12.57
C ARG A 321 8.19 16.64 13.80
N VAL A 322 8.06 17.92 14.12
CA VAL A 322 6.95 18.45 14.93
C VAL A 322 5.94 19.05 13.95
N HIS A 323 4.68 18.62 14.03
CA HIS A 323 3.60 19.09 13.17
C HIS A 323 2.48 19.63 14.05
N ILE A 324 2.07 20.87 13.79
CA ILE A 324 0.91 21.51 14.42
C ILE A 324 -0.05 21.85 13.31
N ASP A 325 -1.29 21.43 13.45
CA ASP A 325 -2.32 21.57 12.42
C ASP A 325 -3.71 21.70 13.06
N SER A 326 -4.67 22.21 12.30
CA SER A 326 -6.07 22.12 12.69
C SER A 326 -6.98 21.83 11.51
N HIS A 327 -7.73 20.72 11.57
CA HIS A 327 -8.76 20.48 10.58
C HIS A 327 -9.98 21.36 10.87
N PHE A 328 -10.44 22.12 9.88
CA PHE A 328 -11.72 22.83 9.90
C PHE A 328 -12.67 22.11 8.94
N GLU A 329 -13.66 21.40 9.48
CA GLU A 329 -14.69 20.66 8.71
C GLU A 329 -15.99 21.48 8.68
N PHE A 330 -16.50 21.71 7.48
CA PHE A 330 -17.74 22.45 7.22
C PHE A 330 -18.93 21.48 7.06
N GLU A 331 -20.15 21.99 7.21
CA GLU A 331 -21.39 21.18 7.12
C GLU A 331 -21.60 20.54 5.73
N ASP A 332 -21.07 21.15 4.68
CA ASP A 332 -21.11 20.66 3.31
C ASP A 332 -20.04 19.59 3.00
N GLY A 333 -19.17 19.28 3.96
CA GLY A 333 -18.09 18.29 3.82
C GLY A 333 -16.78 18.86 3.29
N MET A 334 -16.69 20.17 3.02
CA MET A 334 -15.42 20.84 2.76
C MET A 334 -14.51 20.78 4.00
N GLU A 335 -13.21 20.61 3.79
CA GLU A 335 -12.21 20.72 4.86
C GLU A 335 -11.03 21.62 4.47
N LEU A 336 -10.52 22.38 5.44
CA LEU A 336 -9.30 23.19 5.33
C LEU A 336 -8.37 22.89 6.51
N HIS A 337 -7.12 22.52 6.23
CA HIS A 337 -6.12 22.14 7.25
C HIS A 337 -4.85 22.99 7.09
N PRO A 338 -4.73 24.13 7.79
CA PRO A 338 -3.47 24.85 7.91
C PRO A 338 -2.54 24.15 8.89
N ALA A 339 -1.30 23.94 8.47
CA ALA A 339 -0.27 23.27 9.21
C ALA A 339 1.05 24.06 9.24
N VAL A 340 1.80 23.89 10.32
CA VAL A 340 3.20 24.25 10.42
C VAL A 340 4.01 23.06 10.90
N ASN A 341 5.10 22.80 10.19
CA ASN A 341 6.04 21.73 10.46
C ASN A 341 7.39 22.32 10.88
N TRP A 342 8.01 21.75 11.90
CA TRP A 342 9.47 21.86 12.11
C TRP A 342 10.07 20.53 11.73
N VAL A 343 10.87 20.54 10.67
CA VAL A 343 11.47 19.35 10.07
C VAL A 343 12.96 19.32 10.35
N LYS A 344 13.49 18.12 10.51
CA LYS A 344 14.92 17.84 10.59
C LYS A 344 15.20 16.59 9.78
N GLU A 345 16.10 16.69 8.81
CA GLU A 345 16.62 15.58 8.03
C GLU A 345 18.13 15.45 8.29
N GLY A 346 18.54 14.26 8.70
CA GLY A 346 19.93 13.87 8.89
C GLY A 346 20.36 12.92 7.77
N LEU A 347 21.46 13.26 7.10
CA LEU A 347 22.10 12.43 6.09
C LEU A 347 23.43 11.92 6.65
N GLU A 348 23.56 10.60 6.81
CA GLU A 348 24.80 9.95 7.24
C GLU A 348 25.78 9.76 6.07
N GLU A 349 25.24 9.65 4.86
CA GLU A 349 25.98 9.58 3.61
C GLU A 349 25.45 10.64 2.63
N PRO A 350 26.26 11.07 1.63
CA PRO A 350 25.78 11.95 0.58
C PRO A 350 24.54 11.38 -0.12
N PHE A 351 23.50 12.20 -0.28
CA PHE A 351 22.24 11.82 -0.91
C PHE A 351 22.17 12.37 -2.33
N GLN A 352 22.30 11.50 -3.31
CA GLN A 352 22.05 11.82 -4.70
C GLN A 352 20.53 11.91 -4.94
N ILE A 353 20.01 13.14 -5.08
CA ILE A 353 18.58 13.39 -5.25
C ILE A 353 18.16 13.40 -6.72
N THR A 354 19.08 13.83 -7.59
CA THR A 354 18.99 13.74 -9.06
C THR A 354 20.36 13.32 -9.60
N ASP A 355 20.44 12.99 -10.90
CA ASP A 355 21.70 12.56 -11.52
C ASP A 355 22.84 13.58 -11.34
N ASP A 356 22.51 14.88 -11.33
CA ASP A 356 23.48 15.97 -11.24
C ASP A 356 23.61 16.61 -9.84
N ILE A 357 22.69 16.32 -8.91
CA ILE A 357 22.62 16.99 -7.60
C ILE A 357 22.80 15.96 -6.48
N THR A 358 23.88 16.14 -5.70
CA THR A 358 24.15 15.33 -4.51
C THR A 358 24.26 16.24 -3.29
N VAL A 359 23.35 16.05 -2.34
CA VAL A 359 23.35 16.77 -1.07
C VAL A 359 24.35 16.11 -0.12
N PRO A 360 25.28 16.86 0.50
CA PRO A 360 26.31 16.28 1.36
C PRO A 360 25.71 15.69 2.64
N MET A 361 26.47 14.80 3.28
CA MET A 361 26.13 14.33 4.62
C MET A 361 26.04 15.52 5.59
N GLY A 362 25.06 15.49 6.49
CA GLY A 362 24.79 16.65 7.34
C GLY A 362 23.46 16.59 8.06
N THR A 363 23.17 17.65 8.81
CA THR A 363 21.89 17.83 9.49
C THR A 363 21.26 19.11 8.98
N TYR A 364 20.07 18.96 8.41
CA TYR A 364 19.28 20.02 7.83
C TYR A 364 18.02 20.20 8.65
N ALA A 365 17.79 21.40 9.17
CA ALA A 365 16.65 21.68 10.02
C ALA A 365 16.00 23.00 9.64
N GLY A 366 14.68 23.05 9.68
CA GLY A 366 13.94 24.24 9.31
C GLY A 366 12.45 24.08 9.54
N TRP A 367 11.67 24.90 8.84
CA TRP A 367 10.22 24.92 8.95
C TRP A 367 9.56 24.78 7.59
N GLU A 368 8.37 24.20 7.55
CA GLU A 368 7.54 24.07 6.35
C GLU A 368 6.11 24.44 6.72
N LEU A 369 5.48 25.28 5.90
CA LEU A 369 4.05 25.54 5.97
C LEU A 369 3.31 24.55 5.08
N GLY A 370 2.26 23.94 5.62
CA GLY A 370 1.37 23.05 4.89
C GLY A 370 -0.03 23.63 4.83
N TRP A 371 -0.69 23.49 3.69
CA TRP A 371 -2.10 23.76 3.54
C TRP A 371 -2.74 22.58 2.85
N VAL A 372 -3.79 22.03 3.42
CA VAL A 372 -4.59 20.98 2.78
C VAL A 372 -6.02 21.45 2.62
N PHE A 373 -6.63 21.16 1.48
CA PHE A 373 -7.98 21.55 1.17
C PHE A 373 -8.69 20.45 0.36
N PHE A 374 -9.89 20.09 0.82
CA PHE A 374 -10.74 19.10 0.17
C PHE A 374 -12.17 19.65 0.08
N THR A 375 -12.83 19.45 -1.05
CA THR A 375 -14.27 19.72 -1.21
C THR A 375 -15.08 18.43 -1.05
N ASP A 376 -16.41 18.50 -1.09
CA ASP A 376 -17.26 17.31 -1.16
C ASP A 376 -16.90 16.41 -2.37
N GLU A 377 -16.32 15.23 -2.09
CA GLU A 377 -15.93 14.26 -3.12
C GLU A 377 -17.10 13.61 -3.86
N SER A 378 -18.32 13.74 -3.31
CA SER A 378 -19.55 13.26 -3.92
C SER A 378 -20.15 14.23 -4.94
N ALA A 379 -19.67 15.48 -4.97
CA ALA A 379 -20.12 16.49 -5.90
C ALA A 379 -19.71 16.21 -7.36
N THR A 380 -20.42 16.83 -8.31
CA THR A 380 -20.11 16.77 -9.75
C THR A 380 -18.69 17.24 -10.05
N PHE A 381 -18.21 18.25 -9.32
CA PHE A 381 -16.83 18.71 -9.37
C PHE A 381 -16.28 18.71 -7.96
N SER A 382 -15.16 18.01 -7.77
CA SER A 382 -14.45 18.01 -6.50
C SER A 382 -12.97 18.35 -6.71
N PHE A 383 -12.38 18.95 -5.70
CA PHE A 383 -10.95 19.24 -5.66
C PHE A 383 -10.39 18.81 -4.32
N ASN A 384 -9.25 18.13 -4.38
CA ASN A 384 -8.52 17.61 -3.24
C ASN A 384 -7.04 17.94 -3.42
N GLY A 385 -6.44 18.75 -2.56
CA GLY A 385 -5.04 19.14 -2.78
C GLY A 385 -4.46 19.95 -1.65
N GLY A 386 -3.28 20.50 -1.90
CA GLY A 386 -2.56 21.27 -0.92
C GLY A 386 -1.33 21.98 -1.47
N LEU A 387 -0.63 22.64 -0.55
CA LEU A 387 0.62 23.35 -0.79
C LEU A 387 1.52 23.13 0.41
N ASN A 388 2.72 22.58 0.18
CA ASN A 388 3.82 22.60 1.14
C ASN A 388 4.86 23.62 0.69
N ALA A 389 5.34 24.48 1.59
CA ALA A 389 6.37 25.45 1.25
C ALA A 389 7.28 25.72 2.46
N GLY A 390 8.60 25.57 2.27
CA GLY A 390 9.59 25.90 3.29
C GLY A 390 10.89 25.11 3.13
N SER A 391 11.59 24.92 4.25
CA SER A 391 12.91 24.29 4.28
C SER A 391 12.89 22.85 3.76
N PHE A 392 13.85 22.54 2.89
CA PHE A 392 14.05 21.21 2.33
C PHE A 392 15.54 20.96 2.13
N LEU A 393 16.12 20.02 2.89
CA LEU A 393 17.55 19.73 2.88
C LEU A 393 18.39 21.02 3.03
N SER A 394 19.35 21.27 2.12
CA SER A 394 20.24 22.42 2.15
C SER A 394 19.58 23.75 1.74
N GLY A 395 18.32 23.74 1.28
CA GLY A 395 17.61 24.94 0.83
C GLY A 395 16.11 24.85 1.09
N ASP A 396 15.30 25.07 0.05
CA ASP A 396 13.85 25.15 0.14
C ASP A 396 13.11 24.43 -0.99
N ARG A 397 11.83 24.18 -0.74
CA ARG A 397 10.93 23.52 -1.68
C ARG A 397 9.54 24.14 -1.62
N VAL A 398 8.93 24.30 -2.79
CA VAL A 398 7.51 24.61 -2.95
C VAL A 398 6.83 23.45 -3.68
N ASN A 399 5.82 22.86 -3.06
CA ASN A 399 5.11 21.68 -3.55
C ASN A 399 3.58 21.90 -3.56
N PRO A 400 3.01 22.48 -4.63
CA PRO A 400 1.59 22.39 -4.89
C PRO A 400 1.25 21.00 -5.43
N TYR A 401 0.21 20.40 -4.88
CA TYR A 401 -0.28 19.11 -5.30
C TYR A 401 -1.81 19.07 -5.23
N GLY A 402 -2.43 18.23 -6.04
CA GLY A 402 -3.86 18.04 -5.94
C GLY A 402 -4.46 17.21 -7.06
N THR A 403 -5.74 16.92 -6.91
CA THR A 403 -6.57 16.20 -7.87
C THR A 403 -7.88 16.96 -8.06
N VAL A 404 -8.17 17.30 -9.31
CA VAL A 404 -9.48 17.79 -9.73
C VAL A 404 -10.25 16.59 -10.29
N THR A 405 -11.47 16.36 -9.82
CA THR A 405 -12.33 15.30 -10.35
C THR A 405 -13.64 15.89 -10.85
N ALA A 406 -14.03 15.54 -12.07
CA ALA A 406 -15.35 15.78 -12.63
C ALA A 406 -16.09 14.44 -12.77
N ARG A 407 -17.31 14.34 -12.24
CA ARG A 407 -18.17 13.15 -12.28
C ARG A 407 -19.48 13.44 -12.98
N TYR A 408 -19.93 12.51 -13.81
CA TYR A 408 -21.27 12.52 -14.39
C TYR A 408 -22.04 11.30 -13.87
N GLY A 409 -22.70 11.50 -12.71
CA GLY A 409 -23.38 10.43 -11.97
C GLY A 409 -22.47 9.24 -11.71
N SER A 410 -23.00 8.03 -11.94
CA SER A 410 -22.23 6.78 -11.89
C SER A 410 -21.64 6.35 -13.24
N THR A 411 -21.84 7.14 -14.30
CA THR A 411 -21.53 6.74 -15.68
C THR A 411 -20.12 7.13 -16.09
N ALA A 412 -19.63 8.29 -15.66
CA ALA A 412 -18.30 8.76 -16.06
C ALA A 412 -17.60 9.54 -14.96
N SER A 413 -16.27 9.43 -14.91
CA SER A 413 -15.42 10.31 -14.12
C SER A 413 -14.11 10.61 -14.82
N VAL A 414 -13.66 11.85 -14.71
CA VAL A 414 -12.36 12.34 -15.16
C VAL A 414 -11.64 12.90 -13.95
N SER A 415 -10.45 12.42 -13.65
CA SER A 415 -9.61 12.94 -12.57
C SER A 415 -8.25 13.36 -13.14
N LEU A 416 -7.87 14.60 -12.87
CA LEU A 416 -6.56 15.16 -13.20
C LEU A 416 -5.79 15.36 -11.89
N ARG A 417 -4.71 14.61 -11.70
CA ARG A 417 -3.76 14.70 -10.59
C ARG A 417 -2.52 15.48 -11.04
N MET A 418 -2.02 16.33 -10.15
CA MET A 418 -0.76 17.05 -10.27
C MET A 418 0.01 16.93 -8.95
N ASP A 419 1.31 16.68 -9.04
CA ASP A 419 2.27 16.88 -7.96
C ASP A 419 3.47 17.60 -8.57
N TYR A 420 3.75 18.81 -8.13
CA TYR A 420 4.85 19.62 -8.63
C TYR A 420 5.76 19.95 -7.45
N ASN A 421 7.07 19.79 -7.59
CA ASN A 421 8.06 20.18 -6.58
C ASN A 421 9.05 21.10 -7.27
N ASP A 422 9.09 22.36 -6.86
CA ASP A 422 10.15 23.30 -7.21
C ASP A 422 11.17 23.28 -6.08
N VAL A 423 12.40 22.85 -6.36
CA VAL A 423 13.42 22.57 -5.35
C VAL A 423 14.65 23.43 -5.62
N ASN A 424 15.00 24.27 -4.65
CA ASN A 424 16.20 25.10 -4.67
C ASN A 424 17.14 24.68 -3.54
N LEU A 425 18.29 24.09 -3.90
CA LEU A 425 19.30 23.62 -2.97
C LEU A 425 20.60 24.40 -3.15
N ALA A 426 21.47 24.37 -2.14
CA ALA A 426 22.80 24.98 -2.24
C ALA A 426 23.65 24.34 -3.36
N GLU A 427 23.36 23.09 -3.70
CA GLU A 427 24.06 22.28 -4.70
C GLU A 427 23.46 22.40 -6.12
N GLY A 428 22.25 22.96 -6.26
CA GLY A 428 21.58 23.12 -7.54
C GLY A 428 20.06 23.28 -7.43
N GLU A 429 19.44 23.62 -8.55
CA GLU A 429 17.99 23.78 -8.67
C GLU A 429 17.43 22.71 -9.61
N PHE A 430 16.26 22.15 -9.29
CA PHE A 430 15.54 21.24 -10.17
C PHE A 430 14.04 21.24 -9.85
N ASP A 431 13.24 20.74 -10.78
CA ASP A 431 11.83 20.47 -10.53
C ASP A 431 11.52 18.96 -10.64
N ALA A 432 10.56 18.49 -9.84
CA ALA A 432 10.00 17.15 -9.97
C ALA A 432 8.48 17.25 -10.14
N THR A 433 8.03 16.95 -11.36
CA THR A 433 6.66 17.05 -11.82
C THR A 433 6.09 15.66 -12.10
N VAL A 434 4.94 15.36 -11.49
CA VAL A 434 4.11 14.20 -11.82
C VAL A 434 2.71 14.67 -12.22
N LEU A 435 2.27 14.29 -13.42
CA LEU A 435 0.91 14.51 -13.89
C LEU A 435 0.21 13.19 -14.11
N GLY A 436 -1.05 13.09 -13.74
CA GLY A 436 -1.87 11.88 -13.92
C GLY A 436 -3.26 12.22 -14.43
N LEU A 437 -3.67 11.63 -15.54
CA LEU A 437 -5.02 11.69 -16.07
C LEU A 437 -5.69 10.32 -15.95
N ARG A 438 -6.73 10.25 -15.13
CA ARG A 438 -7.58 9.07 -14.96
C ARG A 438 -8.93 9.31 -15.63
N LEU A 439 -9.32 8.40 -16.52
CA LEU A 439 -10.63 8.39 -17.15
C LEU A 439 -11.34 7.10 -16.76
N ALA A 440 -12.62 7.19 -16.40
CA ALA A 440 -13.47 6.02 -16.20
C ALA A 440 -14.82 6.26 -16.87
N TYR A 441 -15.26 5.29 -17.67
CA TYR A 441 -16.54 5.29 -18.35
C TYR A 441 -17.22 3.94 -18.18
N PHE A 442 -18.43 3.95 -17.63
CA PHE A 442 -19.24 2.77 -17.34
C PHE A 442 -20.43 2.75 -18.29
N VAL A 443 -20.30 2.03 -19.40
CA VAL A 443 -21.38 1.85 -20.39
C VAL A 443 -22.57 1.16 -19.73
N THR A 444 -22.28 0.15 -18.92
CA THR A 444 -23.23 -0.56 -18.04
C THR A 444 -22.51 -0.97 -16.75
N PRO A 445 -23.20 -1.46 -15.71
CA PRO A 445 -22.54 -2.04 -14.54
C PRO A 445 -21.60 -3.22 -14.84
N ARG A 446 -21.65 -3.78 -16.06
CA ARG A 446 -20.83 -4.90 -16.52
C ARG A 446 -19.78 -4.53 -17.56
N ILE A 447 -19.90 -3.36 -18.19
CA ILE A 447 -19.00 -2.94 -19.28
C ILE A 447 -18.42 -1.59 -18.91
N SER A 448 -17.10 -1.54 -18.75
CA SER A 448 -16.37 -0.33 -18.43
C SER A 448 -15.10 -0.19 -19.25
N VAL A 449 -14.71 1.06 -19.48
CA VAL A 449 -13.41 1.45 -20.02
C VAL A 449 -12.78 2.40 -19.01
N GLN A 450 -11.55 2.10 -18.62
CA GLN A 450 -10.78 2.90 -17.69
C GLN A 450 -9.40 3.15 -18.28
N SER A 451 -8.86 4.34 -18.05
CA SER A 451 -7.54 4.74 -18.52
C SER A 451 -6.80 5.48 -17.42
N LEU A 452 -5.50 5.26 -17.33
CA LEU A 452 -4.57 6.02 -16.51
C LEU A 452 -3.36 6.39 -17.36
N THR A 453 -3.20 7.67 -17.63
CA THR A 453 -2.06 8.24 -18.35
C THR A 453 -1.26 9.09 -17.39
N GLN A 454 0.04 8.89 -17.33
CA GLN A 454 0.90 9.53 -16.33
C GLN A 454 2.19 10.01 -16.96
N TYR A 455 2.71 11.11 -16.43
CA TYR A 455 3.97 11.71 -16.81
C TYR A 455 4.80 11.94 -15.56
N SER A 456 6.09 11.65 -15.63
CA SER A 456 7.08 12.11 -14.66
C SER A 456 8.37 12.51 -15.37
N ASN A 457 8.85 13.71 -15.07
CA ASN A 457 10.16 14.17 -15.52
C ASN A 457 11.32 13.62 -14.66
N LEU A 458 11.05 13.20 -13.42
CA LEU A 458 12.10 12.61 -12.58
C LEU A 458 12.55 11.24 -13.10
N SER A 459 11.63 10.51 -13.74
CA SER A 459 11.93 9.22 -14.36
C SER A 459 11.98 9.28 -15.89
N ASP A 460 11.81 10.47 -16.50
CA ASP A 460 11.68 10.67 -17.95
C ASP A 460 10.72 9.70 -18.64
N VAL A 461 9.57 9.44 -18.01
CA VAL A 461 8.60 8.45 -18.48
C VAL A 461 7.22 9.06 -18.65
N TRP A 462 6.66 8.81 -19.83
CA TRP A 462 5.24 8.92 -20.09
C TRP A 462 4.64 7.52 -20.19
N SER A 463 3.65 7.19 -19.34
CA SER A 463 2.99 5.89 -19.35
C SER A 463 1.49 6.00 -19.60
N THR A 464 0.92 5.01 -20.27
CA THR A 464 -0.52 4.91 -20.51
C THR A 464 -0.98 3.47 -20.32
N ASN A 465 -1.95 3.30 -19.44
CA ASN A 465 -2.71 2.07 -19.24
C ASN A 465 -4.15 2.31 -19.67
N VAL A 466 -4.70 1.47 -20.55
CA VAL A 466 -6.12 1.46 -20.91
C VAL A 466 -6.66 0.06 -20.68
N ARG A 467 -7.78 -0.04 -19.96
CA ARG A 467 -8.46 -1.29 -19.64
C ARG A 467 -9.92 -1.23 -20.04
N LEU A 468 -10.32 -2.12 -20.93
CA LEU A 468 -11.72 -2.48 -21.14
C LEU A 468 -12.03 -3.72 -20.30
N ALA A 469 -13.13 -3.69 -19.55
CA ALA A 469 -13.66 -4.82 -18.84
C ALA A 469 -15.11 -5.09 -19.28
N TRP A 470 -15.40 -6.32 -19.67
CA TRP A 470 -16.74 -6.83 -19.92
C TRP A 470 -16.98 -8.06 -19.05
N LEU A 471 -17.66 -7.82 -17.92
CA LEU A 471 -17.85 -8.76 -16.84
C LEU A 471 -19.10 -9.62 -17.03
N ASP A 472 -18.97 -10.91 -16.77
CA ASP A 472 -20.10 -11.84 -16.61
C ASP A 472 -20.56 -11.88 -15.15
N GLN A 473 -19.60 -12.02 -14.23
CA GLN A 473 -19.76 -11.97 -12.78
C GLN A 473 -18.63 -11.11 -12.18
N ALA A 474 -18.73 -10.75 -10.90
CA ALA A 474 -17.72 -9.92 -10.24
C ALA A 474 -16.32 -10.57 -10.37
N GLY A 475 -15.41 -9.89 -11.07
CA GLY A 475 -14.02 -10.34 -11.27
C GLY A 475 -13.78 -11.34 -12.40
N SER A 476 -14.82 -11.79 -13.13
CA SER A 476 -14.66 -12.70 -14.27
C SER A 476 -15.31 -12.18 -15.54
N GLY A 477 -14.64 -12.33 -16.67
CA GLY A 477 -15.14 -11.92 -17.98
C GLY A 477 -14.02 -11.67 -18.97
N LEU A 478 -14.28 -10.82 -19.96
CA LEU A 478 -13.30 -10.36 -20.94
C LEU A 478 -12.60 -9.10 -20.44
N PHE A 479 -11.28 -9.10 -20.51
CA PHE A 479 -10.43 -7.94 -20.28
C PHE A 479 -9.56 -7.70 -21.51
N VAL A 480 -9.51 -6.45 -21.96
CA VAL A 480 -8.58 -5.99 -22.99
C VAL A 480 -7.76 -4.86 -22.39
N VAL A 481 -6.45 -5.05 -22.33
CA VAL A 481 -5.54 -4.16 -21.61
C VAL A 481 -4.42 -3.73 -22.53
N PHE A 482 -4.23 -2.43 -22.64
CA PHE A 482 -3.13 -1.82 -23.37
C PHE A 482 -2.24 -1.07 -22.39
N ASN A 483 -0.94 -1.34 -22.44
CA ASN A 483 0.10 -0.65 -21.70
C ASN A 483 1.14 -0.12 -22.67
N GLN A 484 1.57 1.10 -22.47
CA GLN A 484 2.70 1.67 -23.18
C GLN A 484 3.45 2.62 -22.25
N ALA A 485 4.77 2.49 -22.20
CA ALA A 485 5.67 3.48 -21.66
C ALA A 485 6.55 4.05 -22.78
N ASN A 486 6.75 5.36 -22.77
CA ASN A 486 7.64 6.07 -23.67
C ASN A 486 8.66 6.84 -22.84
N GLY A 487 9.88 6.92 -23.38
CA GLY A 487 10.89 7.83 -22.87
C GLY A 487 10.49 9.25 -23.21
N PHE A 488 10.87 10.18 -22.35
CA PHE A 488 10.69 11.60 -22.55
C PHE A 488 12.06 12.29 -22.47
N ASP A 489 12.77 12.35 -23.60
CA ASP A 489 13.93 13.23 -23.72
C ASP A 489 13.50 14.51 -24.46
N THR A 490 13.99 15.66 -23.99
CA THR A 490 13.88 16.98 -24.63
C THR A 490 14.24 16.99 -26.12
N MET A 491 15.01 16.00 -26.60
CA MET A 491 15.39 15.84 -28.00
C MET A 491 14.63 14.77 -28.80
N ASP A 492 13.91 13.83 -28.16
CA ASP A 492 13.15 12.77 -28.85
C ASP A 492 11.89 12.36 -28.07
N ILE A 493 10.82 13.14 -28.25
CA ILE A 493 9.50 12.82 -27.72
C ILE A 493 8.94 11.62 -28.51
N GLY A 494 8.89 10.46 -27.88
CA GLY A 494 8.06 9.35 -28.37
C GLY A 494 8.75 8.01 -28.59
N SER A 495 10.05 7.87 -28.29
CA SER A 495 10.71 6.56 -28.31
C SER A 495 10.03 5.61 -27.30
N PRO A 496 9.34 4.54 -27.76
CA PRO A 496 8.66 3.62 -26.86
C PRO A 496 9.71 2.85 -26.06
N LEU A 497 9.51 2.72 -24.74
CA LEU A 497 10.33 1.88 -23.87
C LEU A 497 9.78 0.46 -23.85
N ASN A 498 8.47 0.35 -23.64
CA ASN A 498 7.77 -0.92 -23.69
C ASN A 498 6.34 -0.74 -24.21
N ARG A 499 5.80 -1.81 -24.79
CA ARG A 499 4.41 -1.88 -25.22
C ARG A 499 3.87 -3.28 -24.97
N ALA A 500 2.68 -3.34 -24.39
CA ALA A 500 1.97 -4.59 -24.18
C ALA A 500 0.49 -4.44 -24.51
N PHE A 501 -0.04 -5.38 -25.28
CA PHE A 501 -1.46 -5.55 -25.50
C PHE A 501 -1.87 -6.94 -25.01
N THR A 502 -2.85 -7.01 -24.11
CA THR A 502 -3.29 -8.26 -23.48
C THR A 502 -4.79 -8.43 -23.67
N VAL A 503 -5.19 -9.63 -24.10
CA VAL A 503 -6.58 -10.07 -24.12
C VAL A 503 -6.71 -11.26 -23.18
N LYS A 504 -7.54 -11.14 -22.16
CA LYS A 504 -7.77 -12.17 -21.15
C LYS A 504 -9.25 -12.49 -21.06
N TYR A 505 -9.60 -13.77 -21.01
CA TYR A 505 -10.95 -14.22 -20.71
C TYR A 505 -10.92 -15.17 -19.51
N SER A 506 -11.81 -14.93 -18.54
CA SER A 506 -12.03 -15.81 -17.40
C SER A 506 -13.51 -16.07 -17.19
N LYS A 507 -13.83 -17.25 -16.63
CA LYS A 507 -15.21 -17.67 -16.39
C LYS A 507 -15.36 -18.28 -15.00
N LEU A 508 -16.24 -17.73 -14.18
CA LEU A 508 -16.55 -18.29 -12.87
C LEU A 508 -17.59 -19.42 -12.97
N PHE A 509 -17.27 -20.58 -12.42
CA PHE A 509 -18.17 -21.72 -12.25
C PHE A 509 -18.45 -21.92 -10.76
N ASN A 510 -19.73 -21.98 -10.37
CA ASN A 510 -20.14 -22.37 -9.02
C ASN A 510 -20.65 -23.82 -9.05
N LEU A 511 -19.92 -24.72 -8.41
CA LEU A 511 -20.15 -26.16 -8.48
C LEU A 511 -21.04 -26.69 -7.35
N ALA A 512 -21.37 -25.85 -6.36
CA ALA A 512 -22.08 -26.26 -5.14
C ALA A 512 -23.40 -25.49 -4.92
N ARG A 513 -24.13 -25.18 -6.00
CA ARG A 513 -25.56 -24.80 -5.89
C ARG A 513 -26.41 -26.05 -5.74
N TRP A 514 -26.55 -26.55 -4.52
CA TRP A 514 -27.59 -27.53 -4.14
C TRP A 514 -28.25 -27.10 -2.84
#